data_AF-A0A7J7GSZ0-F1
#
_entry.id   AF-A0A7J7GSZ0-F1
#
_cell.length_a   1.000
_cell.length_b   1.000
_cell.length_c   1.000
_cell.angle_alpha   90.00
_cell.angle_beta   90.00
_cell.angle_gamma   90.00
#
_symmetry.space_group_name_H-M   'P 1'
#
loop_
_entity.id
_entity.type
_entity.pdbx_description
1 polymer ?
#
loop_
_entity_poly.entity_id
_entity_poly.type
_entity_poly.pdbx_seq_one_letter_code
_entity_poly.pdbx_strand_id
1 'polypeptide(L)'
;MSTMASDAHSLKHYCFEEWINLQQENLSELLQGLSLNPNIPDHHDSLSQLTQKNVQHFQEYIDKRRHLARDHISTYFAPSWCNSLESSLIWIAGCRPSMFI
;
A
#
# COMPACT_ATOMS: atom_id res chain seq x y z
N MET A 1 -12.77 15.39 -23.77
CA MET A 1 -13.08 14.23 -22.89
C MET A 1 -11.92 13.23 -22.80
N SER A 2 -10.98 13.22 -23.75
CA SER A 2 -9.82 12.29 -23.76
C SER A 2 -8.65 12.67 -22.85
N THR A 3 -8.51 13.94 -22.46
CA THR A 3 -7.37 14.41 -21.64
C THR A 3 -7.46 13.95 -20.18
N MET A 4 -8.65 14.07 -19.56
CA MET A 4 -8.84 13.72 -18.14
C MET A 4 -8.69 12.22 -17.84
N ALA A 5 -8.99 11.34 -18.80
CA ALA A 5 -8.80 9.90 -18.64
C ALA A 5 -7.31 9.51 -18.67
N SER A 6 -6.49 10.24 -19.44
CA SER A 6 -5.04 10.06 -19.51
C SER A 6 -4.38 10.50 -18.20
N ASP A 7 -4.80 11.63 -17.63
CA ASP A 7 -4.26 12.16 -16.38
C ASP A 7 -4.54 11.22 -15.19
N ALA A 8 -5.76 10.68 -15.13
CA ALA A 8 -6.18 9.70 -14.12
C ALA A 8 -5.40 8.38 -14.20
N HIS A 9 -4.95 7.96 -15.39
CA HIS A 9 -4.14 6.76 -15.57
C HIS A 9 -2.70 6.98 -15.08
N SER A 10 -2.11 8.13 -15.40
CA SER A 10 -0.77 8.51 -14.95
C SER A 10 -0.68 8.65 -13.42
N LEU A 11 -1.68 9.27 -12.80
CA LEU A 11 -1.76 9.42 -11.33
C LEU A 11 -1.85 8.08 -10.60
N LYS A 12 -2.52 7.08 -11.17
CA LYS A 12 -2.58 5.71 -10.64
C LYS A 12 -1.22 5.05 -10.63
N HIS A 13 -0.56 5.08 -11.79
CA HIS A 13 0.73 4.46 -11.98
C HIS A 13 1.76 5.05 -11.01
N TYR A 14 1.80 6.38 -10.92
CA TYR A 14 2.67 7.08 -10.00
C TYR A 14 2.39 6.73 -8.53
N CYS A 15 1.12 6.78 -8.11
CA CYS A 15 0.73 6.41 -6.75
C CYS A 15 1.11 4.97 -6.39
N PHE A 16 1.08 4.05 -7.37
CA PHE A 16 1.49 2.66 -7.16
C PHE A 16 3.00 2.51 -7.05
N GLU A 17 3.76 3.14 -7.95
CA GLU A 17 5.20 3.04 -7.97
C GLU A 17 5.79 3.61 -6.68
N GLU A 18 5.30 4.77 -6.23
CA GLU A 18 5.67 5.33 -4.92
C GLU A 18 5.40 4.33 -3.79
N TRP A 19 4.25 3.66 -3.81
CA TRP A 19 3.86 2.70 -2.81
C TRP A 19 4.76 1.45 -2.78
N ILE A 20 5.06 0.89 -3.96
CA ILE A 20 5.90 -0.31 -4.07
C ILE A 20 7.33 -0.01 -3.64
N ASN A 21 7.88 1.14 -4.03
CA ASN A 21 9.20 1.56 -3.60
C ASN A 21 9.26 1.72 -2.07
N LEU A 22 8.26 2.40 -1.48
CA LEU A 22 8.16 2.55 -0.04
C LEU A 22 8.05 1.21 0.69
N GLN A 23 7.29 0.25 0.15
CA GLN A 23 7.21 -1.11 0.70
C GLN A 23 8.54 -1.84 0.67
N GLN A 24 9.32 -1.67 -0.40
CA GLN A 24 10.64 -2.29 -0.51
C GLN A 24 11.64 -1.71 0.50
N GLU A 25 11.62 -0.39 0.70
CA GLU A 25 12.42 0.29 1.72
C GLU A 25 12.04 -0.17 3.13
N ASN A 26 10.74 -0.15 3.43
CA ASN A 26 10.16 -0.64 4.67
C ASN A 26 10.56 -2.09 4.99
N LEU A 27 10.51 -2.99 4.00
CA LEU A 27 10.94 -4.38 4.16
C LEU A 27 12.44 -4.47 4.47
N SER A 28 13.26 -3.69 3.78
CA SER A 28 14.72 -3.64 4.03
C SER A 28 15.01 -3.20 5.47
N GLU A 29 14.32 -2.16 5.95
CA GLU A 29 14.47 -1.68 7.33
C GLU A 29 14.02 -2.74 8.35
N LEU A 30 12.89 -3.41 8.12
CA LEU A 30 12.40 -4.47 9.01
C LEU A 30 13.39 -5.64 9.10
N LEU A 31 13.93 -6.08 7.96
CA LEU A 31 14.93 -7.14 7.92
C LEU A 31 16.23 -6.73 8.64
N GLN A 32 16.66 -5.48 8.48
CA GLN A 32 17.80 -4.93 9.20
C GLN A 32 17.54 -4.91 10.71
N GLY A 33 16.37 -4.43 11.15
CA GLY A 33 15.98 -4.42 12.57
C GLY A 33 15.98 -5.80 13.21
N LEU A 34 15.51 -6.82 12.47
CA LEU A 34 15.53 -8.23 12.91
C LEU A 34 16.94 -8.81 12.97
N SER A 35 17.86 -8.31 12.15
CA SER A 35 19.26 -8.77 12.11
C SER A 35 20.11 -8.18 13.25
N LEU A 36 19.63 -7.13 13.92
CA LEU A 36 20.30 -6.50 15.05
C LEU A 36 20.24 -7.41 16.30
N ASN A 37 21.28 -7.33 17.13
CA ASN A 37 21.38 -8.14 18.35
C ASN A 37 20.26 -7.77 19.35
N PRO A 38 19.43 -8.73 19.80
CA PRO A 38 18.32 -8.47 20.71
C PRO A 38 18.75 -7.98 22.10
N ASN A 39 20.05 -8.08 22.44
CA ASN A 39 20.60 -7.55 23.69
C ASN A 39 20.90 -6.04 23.64
N ILE A 40 20.69 -5.39 22.50
CA ILE A 40 20.82 -3.94 22.38
C ILE A 40 19.70 -3.28 23.22
N PRO A 41 20.02 -2.31 24.08
CA PRO A 41 19.01 -1.53 24.79
C PRO A 41 17.98 -0.96 23.81
N ASP A 42 16.69 -1.00 24.17
CA ASP A 42 15.59 -0.46 23.36
C ASP A 42 15.37 -1.16 22.01
N HIS A 43 15.96 -2.34 21.77
CA HIS A 43 15.78 -3.11 20.52
C HIS A 43 14.30 -3.43 20.25
N HIS A 44 13.59 -3.90 21.28
CA HIS A 44 12.17 -4.19 21.18
C HIS A 44 11.33 -2.94 20.88
N ASP A 45 11.62 -1.82 21.54
CA ASP A 45 10.90 -0.56 21.32
C ASP A 45 11.17 0.00 19.92
N SER A 46 12.41 -0.13 19.44
CA SER A 46 12.79 0.23 18.07
C SER A 46 12.05 -0.61 17.03
N LEU A 47 11.93 -1.93 17.24
CA LEU A 47 11.14 -2.81 16.39
C LEU A 47 9.65 -2.49 16.42
N SER A 48 9.12 -2.12 17.59
CA SER A 48 7.72 -1.70 17.74
C SER A 48 7.45 -0.40 16.97
N GLN A 49 8.32 0.60 17.12
CA GLN A 49 8.24 1.86 16.36
C GLN A 49 8.34 1.63 14.86
N LEU A 50 9.25 0.76 14.42
CA LEU A 50 9.38 0.41 13.01
C LEU A 50 8.13 -0.28 12.47
N THR A 51 7.53 -1.18 13.25
CA THR A 51 6.24 -1.80 12.92
C THR A 51 5.12 -0.77 12.82
N GLN A 52 5.04 0.17 13.76
CA GLN A 52 4.05 1.24 13.74
C GLN A 52 4.22 2.15 12.51
N LYS A 53 5.46 2.51 12.16
CA LYS A 53 5.77 3.28 10.94
C LYS A 53 5.25 2.57 9.69
N ASN A 54 5.48 1.27 9.60
CA ASN A 54 4.99 0.44 8.49
C ASN A 54 3.46 0.46 8.37
N VAL A 55 2.75 0.23 9.48
CA VAL A 55 1.28 0.28 9.51
C VAL A 55 0.76 1.67 9.12
N GLN A 56 1.42 2.73 9.58
CA GLN A 56 1.08 4.10 9.20
C GLN A 56 1.22 4.35 7.70
N HIS A 57 2.32 3.88 7.07
CA HIS A 57 2.50 3.98 5.62
C HIS A 57 1.39 3.23 4.83
N PHE A 58 0.94 2.07 5.32
CA PHE A 58 -0.22 1.38 4.74
C PHE A 58 -1.49 2.23 4.81
N GLN A 59 -1.76 2.84 5.96
CA GLN A 59 -2.94 3.68 6.16
C GLN A 59 -2.95 4.88 5.21
N GLU A 60 -1.80 5.57 5.09
CA GLU A 60 -1.62 6.71 4.20
C GLU A 60 -1.86 6.35 2.72
N TYR A 61 -1.32 5.21 2.28
CA TYR A 61 -1.56 4.72 0.93
C TYR A 61 -3.04 4.40 0.66
N ILE A 62 -3.71 3.73 1.61
CA ILE A 62 -5.14 3.44 1.50
C ILE A 62 -5.97 4.73 1.46
N ASP A 63 -5.64 5.74 2.25
CA ASP A 63 -6.34 7.02 2.24
C ASP A 63 -6.10 7.81 0.95
N LYS A 64 -4.87 7.82 0.42
CA LYS A 64 -4.56 8.38 -0.90
C LYS A 64 -5.37 7.70 -2.00
N ARG A 65 -5.43 6.36 -1.99
CA ARG A 65 -6.28 5.59 -2.91
C ARG A 65 -7.75 5.90 -2.76
N ARG A 66 -8.26 5.99 -1.53
CA ARG A 66 -9.65 6.34 -1.24
C ARG A 66 -10.01 7.72 -1.79
N HIS A 67 -9.10 8.68 -1.67
CA HIS A 67 -9.28 10.03 -2.23
C HIS A 67 -9.39 9.97 -3.76
N LEU A 68 -8.43 9.33 -4.43
CA LEU A 68 -8.43 9.19 -5.89
C LEU A 68 -9.63 8.36 -6.41
N ALA A 69 -10.12 7.40 -5.63
CA ALA A 69 -11.29 6.60 -5.95
C ALA A 69 -12.60 7.40 -5.91
N ARG A 70 -12.69 8.49 -5.12
CA ARG A 70 -13.86 9.38 -5.14
C ARG A 70 -13.98 10.10 -6.48
N ASP A 71 -12.85 10.46 -7.07
CA ASP A 71 -12.80 11.16 -8.36
C ASP A 71 -12.92 10.18 -9.55
N HIS A 72 -12.47 8.93 -9.38
CA HIS A 72 -12.38 7.92 -10.45
C HIS A 72 -12.84 6.51 -10.04
N ILE A 73 -14.08 6.43 -9.55
CA ILE A 73 -14.74 5.26 -8.93
C ILE A 73 -14.38 3.91 -9.57
N SER A 74 -14.66 3.67 -10.86
CA SER A 74 -14.58 2.32 -11.45
C SER A 74 -13.18 1.70 -11.45
N THR A 75 -12.14 2.54 -11.51
CA THR A 75 -10.76 2.08 -11.74
C THR A 75 -9.99 1.68 -10.47
N TYR A 76 -10.57 1.91 -9.29
CA TYR A 76 -9.90 1.66 -7.99
C TYR A 76 -10.50 0.53 -7.16
N PHE A 77 -11.66 -0.02 -7.55
CA PHE A 77 -12.31 -1.14 -6.84
C PHE A 77 -11.64 -2.50 -7.08
N ALA A 78 -10.93 -2.66 -8.19
CA ALA A 78 -10.24 -3.89 -8.55
C ALA A 78 -9.07 -3.62 -9.51
N PRO A 79 -8.08 -2.78 -9.13
CA PRO A 79 -6.96 -2.53 -10.01
C PRO A 79 -6.17 -3.83 -10.24
N SER A 80 -5.80 -4.11 -11.49
CA SER A 80 -4.99 -5.29 -11.87
C SER A 80 -3.60 -5.33 -11.21
N TRP A 81 -3.20 -4.21 -10.60
CA TRP A 81 -1.93 -4.00 -9.93
C TRP A 81 -2.02 -4.15 -8.40
N CYS A 82 -3.18 -4.54 -7.84
CA CYS A 82 -3.25 -4.89 -6.42
C CYS A 82 -2.32 -6.08 -6.11
N ASN A 83 -1.50 -5.95 -5.08
CA ASN A 83 -0.71 -7.07 -4.59
C ASN A 83 -1.62 -8.13 -3.93
N SER A 84 -1.07 -9.31 -3.63
CA SER A 84 -1.83 -10.43 -3.05
C SER A 84 -2.46 -10.08 -1.69
N LEU A 85 -1.80 -9.24 -0.88
CA LEU A 85 -2.31 -8.81 0.41
C LEU A 85 -3.54 -7.91 0.23
N GLU A 86 -3.43 -6.87 -0.60
CA GLU A 86 -4.51 -5.95 -0.92
C GLU A 86 -5.70 -6.68 -1.56
N SER A 87 -5.42 -7.60 -2.48
CA SER A 87 -6.45 -8.45 -3.08
C SER A 87 -7.17 -9.27 -2.01
N SER A 88 -6.41 -9.87 -1.08
CA SER A 88 -6.99 -10.63 0.04
C SER A 88 -7.81 -9.74 0.98
N LEU A 89 -7.37 -8.52 1.25
CA LEU A 89 -8.11 -7.56 2.09
C LEU A 89 -9.43 -7.14 1.43
N ILE A 90 -9.44 -6.92 0.12
CA ILE A 90 -10.65 -6.63 -0.67
C ILE A 90 -11.62 -7.83 -0.56
N TRP A 91 -11.11 -9.06 -0.70
CA TRP A 91 -11.88 -10.29 -0.51
C TRP A 91 -12.47 -10.42 0.90
N ILE A 92 -11.67 -10.18 1.95
CA ILE A 92 -12.11 -10.21 3.35
C ILE A 92 -13.17 -9.14 3.62
N ALA A 93 -13.02 -7.96 3.03
CA ALA A 93 -13.99 -6.86 3.14
C ALA A 93 -15.29 -7.11 2.34
N GLY A 94 -15.43 -8.26 1.66
CA GLY A 94 -16.65 -8.66 0.95
C GLY A 94 -16.74 -8.15 -0.49
N CYS A 95 -15.73 -7.42 -0.97
CA CYS A 95 -15.63 -7.08 -2.39
C CYS A 95 -15.00 -8.28 -3.13
N ARG A 96 -15.66 -8.77 -4.18
CA ARG A 96 -15.17 -9.89 -5.00
C ARG A 96 -14.82 -9.39 -6.41
N PRO A 97 -13.60 -8.85 -6.62
CA PRO A 97 -13.13 -8.35 -7.92
C PRO A 97 -13.38 -9.28 -9.09
N SER A 98 -13.20 -10.59 -8.89
CA SER A 98 -13.39 -11.61 -9.91
C SER A 98 -14.85 -11.80 -10.36
N MET A 99 -15.83 -11.19 -9.68
CA MET A 99 -17.22 -11.15 -10.17
C MET A 99 -17.46 -10.01 -11.18
N PHE A 100 -16.51 -9.10 -11.33
CA PHE A 100 -16.60 -7.94 -12.24
C PHE A 100 -15.68 -8.08 -13.46
N ILE A 101 -15.00 -9.22 -13.61
CA ILE A 101 -14.13 -9.58 -14.76
C ILE A 101 -14.90 -10.49 -15.71
#